data_AF-A0A350J5Z0-F1
#
_entry.id   AF-A0A350J5Z0-F1
#
_cell.length_a   1.000
_cell.length_b   1.000
_cell.length_c   1.000
_cell.angle_alpha   90.00
_cell.angle_beta   90.00
_cell.angle_gamma   90.00
#
_symmetry.space_group_name_H-M   'P 1'
#
loop_
_entity.id
_entity.type
_entity.pdbx_description
1 polymer ?
#
loop_
_entity_poly.entity_id
_entity_poly.type
_entity_poly.pdbx_seq_one_letter_code
_entity_poly.pdbx_strand_id
1 'polypeptide(L)'
;LPDNKICSRLPGTDGKAKMSKSLGNCIYLSDSSEEVSKKVMSMFTDPNHLKVSDPGSLEGNTVFIYLDAFAKDEHFPKYAPDYKNLDEMKEHYQRGGLGDVKVKRLLINVLEEELAPIRARRAELQKDIPAVYEILKKGTDAARAKAARTLDEVKRAMRINYFEDEELIRSQQERFNG
;
A
#
# COMPACT_ATOMS: atom_id res chain seq x y z
N LEU A 1 -13.98 -1.21 -11.69
CA LEU A 1 -12.99 -1.65 -10.67
C LEU A 1 -13.15 -3.17 -10.56
N PRO A 2 -12.08 -3.98 -10.52
CA PRO A 2 -12.25 -5.41 -10.34
C PRO A 2 -12.89 -5.68 -8.97
N ASP A 3 -13.93 -6.52 -8.98
CA ASP A 3 -14.78 -6.89 -7.84
C ASP A 3 -14.07 -7.82 -6.85
N ASN A 4 -12.97 -7.37 -6.25
CA ASN A 4 -12.32 -8.13 -5.18
C ASN A 4 -12.77 -7.62 -3.81
N LYS A 5 -13.74 -8.32 -3.22
CA LYS A 5 -14.50 -7.92 -2.03
C LYS A 5 -13.79 -8.20 -0.69
N ILE A 6 -12.48 -8.46 -0.69
CA ILE A 6 -11.64 -8.55 0.52
C ILE A 6 -10.23 -8.03 0.19
N CYS A 7 -9.91 -6.79 0.63
CA CYS A 7 -8.59 -6.28 1.04
C CYS A 7 -8.49 -4.77 0.83
N SER A 8 -9.24 -3.96 1.58
CA SER A 8 -8.93 -2.52 1.66
C SER A 8 -7.73 -2.24 2.59
N ARG A 9 -7.28 -3.22 3.40
CA ARG A 9 -6.17 -3.08 4.34
C ARG A 9 -5.41 -4.40 4.49
N LEU A 10 -4.08 -4.34 4.40
CA LEU A 10 -3.23 -5.47 4.74
C LEU A 10 -3.10 -5.61 6.27
N PRO A 11 -3.16 -6.84 6.81
CA PRO A 11 -2.93 -7.07 8.23
C PRO A 11 -1.46 -6.83 8.58
N GLY A 12 -1.19 -6.57 9.85
CA GLY A 12 0.18 -6.50 10.36
C GLY A 12 0.84 -7.86 10.41
N THR A 13 2.16 -7.88 10.62
CA THR A 13 2.91 -9.14 10.84
C THR A 13 2.44 -9.92 12.07
N ASP A 14 1.71 -9.26 12.99
CA ASP A 14 1.23 -9.81 14.25
C ASP A 14 -0.17 -10.44 14.19
N GLY A 15 -0.78 -10.59 13.01
CA GLY A 15 -2.14 -11.15 12.90
C GLY A 15 -3.26 -10.13 13.04
N LYS A 16 -2.94 -8.87 13.39
CA LYS A 16 -3.98 -7.86 13.63
C LYS A 16 -4.48 -7.25 12.33
N ALA A 17 -5.72 -6.75 12.38
CA ALA A 17 -6.47 -6.23 11.24
C ALA A 17 -5.83 -5.05 10.47
N LYS A 18 -4.73 -4.46 10.98
CA LYS A 18 -4.07 -3.32 10.34
C LYS A 18 -2.56 -3.35 10.54
N MET A 19 -1.84 -3.22 9.43
CA MET A 19 -0.45 -2.78 9.42
C MET A 19 -0.35 -1.29 9.79
N SER A 20 0.45 -0.93 10.79
CA SER A 20 0.68 0.46 11.20
C SER A 20 2.08 0.68 11.77
N LYS A 21 2.73 1.79 11.38
CA LYS A 21 4.05 2.17 11.89
C LYS A 21 4.08 2.24 13.42
N SER A 22 3.02 2.79 14.01
CA SER A 22 2.87 2.94 15.46
C SER A 22 2.72 1.62 16.21
N LEU A 23 2.28 0.55 15.53
CA LEU A 23 2.10 -0.77 16.13
C LEU A 23 3.35 -1.65 15.99
N GLY A 24 4.37 -1.19 15.26
CA GLY A 24 5.60 -1.95 15.02
C GLY A 24 5.41 -3.22 14.19
N ASN A 25 4.25 -3.40 13.54
CA ASN A 25 3.88 -4.61 12.80
C ASN A 25 3.98 -4.43 11.26
N CYS A 26 4.90 -3.57 10.81
CA CYS A 26 5.10 -3.19 9.41
C CYS A 26 6.30 -3.85 8.75
N ILE A 27 6.12 -4.23 7.49
CA ILE A 27 7.20 -4.40 6.51
C ILE A 27 7.26 -3.11 5.68
N TYR A 28 8.38 -2.39 5.73
CA TYR A 28 8.56 -1.12 5.01
C TYR A 28 9.10 -1.37 3.61
N LEU A 29 8.72 -0.49 2.67
CA LEU A 29 9.28 -0.49 1.32
C LEU A 29 10.80 -0.28 1.27
N SER A 30 11.37 0.27 2.34
CA SER A 30 12.80 0.53 2.49
C SER A 30 13.55 -0.51 3.29
N ASP A 31 12.87 -1.52 3.86
CA ASP A 31 13.51 -2.56 4.66
C ASP A 31 14.53 -3.34 3.80
N SER A 32 15.64 -3.75 4.40
CA SER A 32 16.60 -4.64 3.74
C SER A 32 16.03 -6.05 3.51
N SER A 33 16.66 -6.85 2.64
CA SER A 33 16.21 -8.23 2.40
C SER A 33 16.22 -9.06 3.70
N GLU A 34 17.22 -8.83 4.55
CA GLU A 34 17.34 -9.46 5.87
C GLU A 34 16.21 -9.04 6.81
N GLU A 35 15.86 -7.75 6.85
CA GLU A 35 14.78 -7.24 7.69
C GLU A 35 13.42 -7.79 7.25
N VAL A 36 13.15 -7.84 5.93
CA VAL A 36 11.94 -8.44 5.36
C VAL A 36 11.87 -9.92 5.75
N SER A 37 12.96 -10.67 5.54
CA SER A 37 13.04 -12.09 5.88
C SER A 37 12.75 -12.33 7.37
N LYS A 38 13.39 -11.56 8.26
CA LYS A 38 13.16 -11.65 9.70
C LYS A 38 11.71 -11.35 10.08
N LYS A 39 11.11 -10.30 9.52
CA LYS A 39 9.71 -9.93 9.78
C LYS A 39 8.74 -10.99 9.29
N VAL A 40 8.92 -11.51 8.07
CA VAL A 40 8.08 -12.57 7.52
C VAL A 40 8.20 -13.86 8.32
N MET A 41 9.41 -14.22 8.75
CA MET A 41 9.61 -15.39 9.60
C MET A 41 8.87 -15.28 10.94
N SER A 42 8.78 -14.07 11.50
CA SER A 42 8.00 -13.78 12.72
C SER A 42 6.50 -13.63 12.51
N MET A 43 5.98 -13.71 11.27
CA MET A 43 4.56 -13.50 11.00
C MET A 43 3.67 -14.53 11.67
N PHE A 44 2.52 -14.08 12.16
CA PHE A 44 1.48 -14.92 12.73
C PHE A 44 0.80 -15.76 11.64
N THR A 45 0.73 -17.07 11.84
CA THR A 45 0.11 -18.04 10.94
C THR A 45 -1.15 -18.62 11.57
N ASP A 46 -1.04 -19.71 12.32
CA ASP A 46 -2.13 -20.38 13.02
C ASP A 46 -1.61 -20.93 14.35
N PRO A 47 -2.20 -20.57 15.51
CA PRO A 47 -1.76 -21.08 16.80
C PRO A 47 -1.96 -22.59 16.96
N ASN A 48 -2.83 -23.21 16.16
CA ASN A 48 -3.15 -24.63 16.22
C ASN A 48 -2.27 -25.49 15.30
N HIS A 49 -1.51 -24.88 14.38
CA HIS A 49 -0.62 -25.58 13.47
C HIS A 49 0.77 -25.75 14.11
N LEU A 50 0.89 -26.73 15.01
CA LEU A 50 2.10 -26.93 15.84
C LEU A 50 3.15 -27.81 15.15
N LYS A 51 2.73 -28.79 14.36
CA LYS A 51 3.61 -29.68 13.58
C LYS A 51 3.25 -29.62 12.12
N VAL A 52 4.24 -29.90 11.26
CA VAL A 52 4.07 -29.96 9.80
C VAL A 52 2.97 -30.93 9.37
N SER A 53 2.74 -32.00 10.13
CA SER A 53 1.70 -33.00 9.85
C SER A 53 0.29 -32.52 10.15
N ASP A 54 0.14 -31.50 10.99
CA ASP A 54 -1.17 -31.06 11.47
C ASP A 54 -1.89 -30.26 10.37
N PRO A 55 -3.21 -30.32 10.26
CA PRO A 55 -3.97 -29.45 9.37
C PRO A 55 -3.92 -28.00 9.86
N GLY A 56 -3.67 -27.05 8.97
CA GLY A 56 -3.62 -25.63 9.30
C GLY A 56 -4.86 -24.85 8.83
N SER A 57 -5.22 -23.80 9.56
CA SER A 57 -6.27 -22.85 9.18
C SER A 57 -5.73 -21.72 8.30
N LEU A 58 -6.51 -21.36 7.27
CA LEU A 58 -6.28 -20.16 6.45
C LEU A 58 -6.93 -18.92 7.07
N GLU A 59 -7.93 -19.10 7.94
CA GLU A 59 -8.64 -18.00 8.56
C GLU A 59 -7.72 -17.26 9.54
N GLY A 60 -7.48 -15.97 9.28
CA GLY A 60 -6.58 -15.14 10.08
C GLY A 60 -5.08 -15.37 9.80
N ASN A 61 -4.73 -16.26 8.88
CA ASN A 61 -3.33 -16.54 8.55
C ASN A 61 -2.73 -15.43 7.68
N THR A 62 -1.90 -14.58 8.29
CA THR A 62 -1.36 -13.39 7.62
C THR A 62 -0.44 -13.73 6.46
N VAL A 63 0.22 -14.88 6.51
CA VAL A 63 1.14 -15.30 5.43
C VAL A 63 0.35 -15.59 4.16
N PHE A 64 -0.77 -16.32 4.26
CA PHE A 64 -1.63 -16.56 3.09
C PHE A 64 -2.33 -15.29 2.61
N ILE A 65 -2.74 -14.38 3.51
CA ILE A 65 -3.30 -13.08 3.10
C ILE A 65 -2.29 -12.27 2.27
N TYR A 66 -1.01 -12.30 2.64
CA TYR A 66 0.03 -11.62 1.86
C TYR A 66 0.32 -12.34 0.54
N LEU A 67 0.35 -13.68 0.55
CA LEU A 67 0.48 -14.44 -0.69
C LEU A 67 -0.69 -14.15 -1.64
N ASP A 68 -1.92 -14.02 -1.14
CA ASP A 68 -3.07 -13.63 -1.97
C ASP A 68 -2.92 -12.24 -2.59
N ALA A 69 -2.28 -11.32 -1.89
CA ALA A 69 -2.09 -9.95 -2.36
C ALA A 69 -0.93 -9.79 -3.35
N PHE A 70 0.14 -10.57 -3.19
CA PHE A 70 1.40 -10.36 -3.92
C PHE A 70 1.82 -11.54 -4.79
N ALA A 71 1.40 -12.76 -4.50
CA ALA A 71 1.79 -13.92 -5.29
C ALA A 71 1.07 -13.92 -6.65
N LYS A 72 1.81 -14.33 -7.68
CA LYS A 72 1.35 -14.51 -9.06
C LYS A 72 1.70 -15.93 -9.46
N ASP A 73 0.99 -16.49 -10.43
CA ASP A 73 1.22 -17.86 -10.92
C ASP A 73 2.67 -18.07 -11.39
N GLU A 74 3.34 -17.02 -11.87
CA GLU A 74 4.75 -17.03 -12.29
C GLU A 74 5.75 -17.29 -11.15
N HIS A 75 5.36 -17.07 -9.90
CA HIS A 75 6.25 -17.28 -8.74
C HIS A 75 6.38 -18.76 -8.36
N PHE A 76 5.33 -19.55 -8.59
CA PHE A 76 5.28 -20.96 -8.22
C PHE A 76 6.35 -21.82 -8.92
N PRO A 77 6.52 -21.79 -10.26
CA PRO A 77 7.56 -22.58 -10.91
C PRO A 77 8.98 -22.20 -10.46
N LYS A 78 9.21 -20.96 -10.00
CA LYS A 78 10.53 -20.49 -9.53
C LYS A 78 10.81 -20.86 -8.07
N TYR A 79 9.83 -20.67 -7.19
CA TYR A 79 10.05 -20.65 -5.74
C TYR A 79 9.30 -21.74 -4.97
N ALA A 80 8.29 -22.36 -5.60
CA ALA A 80 7.52 -23.45 -5.02
C ALA A 80 7.07 -24.44 -6.12
N PRO A 81 8.02 -25.10 -6.81
CA PRO A 81 7.75 -25.89 -8.02
C PRO A 81 6.85 -27.12 -7.78
N ASP A 82 6.64 -27.48 -6.51
CA ASP A 82 5.74 -28.55 -6.12
C ASP A 82 4.25 -28.19 -6.26
N TYR A 83 3.93 -26.91 -6.50
CA TYR A 83 2.57 -26.41 -6.64
C TYR A 83 2.41 -25.65 -7.96
N LYS A 84 1.23 -25.75 -8.56
CA LYS A 84 0.88 -25.00 -9.77
C LYS A 84 0.50 -23.56 -9.46
N ASN A 85 -0.17 -23.34 -8.34
CA ASN A 85 -0.68 -22.04 -7.91
C ASN A 85 -0.88 -21.99 -6.39
N LEU A 86 -1.41 -20.85 -5.90
CA LEU A 86 -1.62 -20.62 -4.48
C LEU A 86 -2.74 -21.49 -3.91
N ASP A 87 -3.77 -21.80 -4.70
CA ASP A 87 -4.92 -22.58 -4.24
C ASP A 87 -4.52 -24.02 -3.91
N GLU A 88 -3.68 -24.65 -4.73
CA GLU A 88 -3.15 -25.99 -4.45
C GLU A 88 -2.31 -26.01 -3.16
N MET A 89 -1.55 -24.94 -2.92
CA MET A 89 -0.75 -24.79 -1.70
C MET A 89 -1.63 -24.59 -0.46
N LYS A 90 -2.73 -23.84 -0.59
CA LYS A 90 -3.74 -23.65 0.45
C LYS A 90 -4.45 -24.96 0.80
N GLU A 91 -4.87 -25.73 -0.20
CA GLU A 91 -5.47 -27.05 -0.01
C GLU A 91 -4.51 -28.00 0.73
N HIS A 92 -3.23 -27.99 0.36
CA HIS A 92 -2.23 -28.80 1.06
C HIS A 92 -2.02 -28.34 2.51
N TYR A 93 -2.02 -27.04 2.77
CA TYR A 93 -1.93 -26.51 4.13
C TYR A 93 -3.12 -26.94 5.00
N GLN A 94 -4.34 -26.89 4.45
CA GLN A 94 -5.56 -27.32 5.15
C GLN A 94 -5.61 -28.83 5.38
N ARG A 95 -5.08 -29.63 4.46
CA ARG A 95 -4.96 -31.09 4.62
C ARG A 95 -3.92 -31.48 5.68
N GLY A 96 -2.92 -30.64 5.90
CA GLY A 96 -1.73 -30.95 6.69
C GLY A 96 -0.63 -31.61 5.84
N GLY A 97 0.61 -31.54 6.33
CA GLY A 97 1.83 -31.96 5.62
C GLY A 97 2.67 -30.80 5.08
N LEU A 98 2.22 -29.54 5.24
CA LEU A 98 2.91 -28.34 4.75
C LEU A 98 3.29 -27.41 5.90
N GLY A 99 4.58 -27.32 6.21
CA GLY A 99 5.09 -26.48 7.29
C GLY A 99 5.12 -24.98 6.96
N ASP A 100 4.83 -24.14 7.96
CA ASP A 100 4.84 -22.67 7.88
C ASP A 100 6.11 -22.09 7.28
N VAL A 101 7.27 -22.71 7.58
CA VAL A 101 8.57 -22.24 7.08
C VAL A 101 8.61 -22.28 5.55
N LYS A 102 8.00 -23.29 4.91
CA LYS A 102 7.95 -23.39 3.44
C LYS A 102 7.08 -22.28 2.86
N VAL A 103 5.91 -22.04 3.47
CA VAL A 103 4.99 -20.96 3.09
C VAL A 103 5.64 -19.58 3.24
N LYS A 104 6.30 -19.34 4.38
CA LYS A 104 7.02 -18.10 4.68
C LYS A 104 8.19 -17.86 3.74
N ARG A 105 8.94 -18.89 3.35
CA ARG A 105 10.01 -18.78 2.35
C ARG A 105 9.48 -18.35 0.98
N LEU A 106 8.36 -18.92 0.53
CA LEU A 106 7.70 -18.47 -0.69
C LEU A 106 7.36 -16.98 -0.58
N LEU A 107 6.73 -16.57 0.52
CA LEU A 107 6.37 -15.16 0.72
C LEU A 107 7.58 -14.23 0.71
N ILE A 108 8.70 -14.62 1.32
CA ILE A 108 9.94 -13.83 1.29
C ILE A 108 10.42 -13.60 -0.15
N ASN A 109 10.43 -14.66 -0.97
CA ASN A 109 10.88 -14.55 -2.37
C ASN A 109 9.93 -13.66 -3.18
N VAL A 110 8.62 -13.80 -2.99
CA VAL A 110 7.61 -12.96 -3.64
C VAL A 110 7.78 -11.49 -3.24
N LEU A 111 7.94 -11.20 -1.95
CA LEU A 111 8.16 -9.82 -1.48
C LEU A 111 9.51 -9.27 -1.95
N GLU A 112 10.53 -10.10 -2.08
CA GLU A 112 11.83 -9.67 -2.60
C GLU A 112 11.76 -9.26 -4.08
N GLU A 113 11.07 -10.02 -4.94
CA GLU A 113 10.86 -9.63 -6.35
C GLU A 113 10.11 -8.29 -6.46
N GLU A 114 9.15 -8.03 -5.57
CA GLU A 114 8.38 -6.77 -5.55
C GLU A 114 9.17 -5.60 -4.94
N LEU A 115 9.94 -5.82 -3.87
CA LEU A 115 10.65 -4.76 -3.13
C LEU A 115 12.00 -4.40 -3.73
N ALA A 116 12.71 -5.35 -4.38
CA ALA A 116 14.01 -5.10 -4.99
C ALA A 116 14.02 -3.89 -5.96
N PRO A 117 13.12 -3.80 -6.97
CA PRO A 117 13.09 -2.65 -7.89
C PRO A 117 12.76 -1.33 -7.18
N ILE A 118 11.90 -1.37 -6.15
CA ILE A 118 11.55 -0.20 -5.34
C ILE A 118 12.77 0.31 -4.57
N ARG A 119 13.53 -0.60 -3.95
CA ARG A 119 14.76 -0.26 -3.22
C ARG A 119 15.84 0.29 -4.13
N ALA A 120 16.01 -0.29 -5.33
CA ALA A 120 16.92 0.21 -6.33
C ALA A 120 16.55 1.66 -6.74
N ARG A 121 15.28 1.90 -7.07
CA ARG A 121 14.81 3.24 -7.45
C ARG A 121 14.96 4.25 -6.32
N ARG A 122 14.69 3.83 -5.09
CA ARG A 122 14.90 4.67 -3.90
C ARG A 122 16.38 5.03 -3.74
N ALA A 123 17.29 4.06 -3.91
CA ALA A 123 18.72 4.30 -3.81
C ALA A 123 19.25 5.25 -4.89
N GLU A 124 18.69 5.19 -6.11
CA GLU A 124 18.97 6.19 -7.16
C GLU A 124 18.55 7.59 -6.75
N LEU A 125 17.31 7.76 -6.26
CA LEU A 125 16.79 9.06 -5.83
C LEU A 125 17.53 9.61 -4.61
N GLN A 126 18.04 8.74 -3.73
CA GLN A 126 18.86 9.17 -2.59
C GLN A 126 20.18 9.83 -2.99
N LYS A 127 20.71 9.54 -4.19
CA LYS A 127 21.94 10.17 -4.69
C LYS A 127 21.72 11.64 -5.08
N ASP A 128 20.48 12.04 -5.37
CA ASP A 128 20.12 13.40 -5.78
C ASP A 128 18.86 13.88 -5.04
N ILE A 129 19.07 14.25 -3.77
CA ILE A 129 18.02 14.83 -2.93
C ILE A 129 17.45 16.13 -3.51
N PRO A 130 18.24 17.07 -4.07
CA PRO A 130 17.70 18.25 -4.75
C PRO A 130 16.67 17.93 -5.84
N ALA A 131 16.91 16.91 -6.68
CA ALA A 131 15.94 16.50 -7.70
C ALA A 131 14.60 16.02 -7.10
N VAL A 132 14.62 15.37 -5.93
CA VAL A 132 13.40 14.98 -5.21
C VAL A 132 12.58 16.22 -4.80
N TYR A 133 13.24 17.27 -4.30
CA TYR A 133 12.57 18.52 -3.96
C TYR A 133 12.00 19.24 -5.19
N GLU A 134 12.70 19.19 -6.32
CA GLU A 134 12.17 19.75 -7.57
C GLU A 134 10.92 19.02 -8.08
N ILE A 135 10.84 17.69 -7.90
CA ILE A 135 9.63 16.91 -8.20
C ILE A 135 8.46 17.41 -7.32
N LEU A 136 8.69 17.58 -6.01
CA LEU A 136 7.68 18.07 -5.07
C LEU A 136 7.23 19.50 -5.41
N LYS A 137 8.18 20.38 -5.76
CA LYS A 137 7.91 21.76 -6.14
C LYS A 137 7.04 21.84 -7.39
N LYS A 138 7.40 21.12 -8.46
CA LYS A 138 6.61 21.05 -9.70
C LYS A 138 5.17 20.56 -9.47
N GLY A 139 5.01 19.52 -8.65
CA GLY A 139 3.69 19.02 -8.27
C GLY A 139 2.87 20.05 -7.49
N THR A 140 3.53 20.76 -6.57
CA THR A 140 2.93 21.83 -5.77
C THR A 140 2.48 23.00 -6.63
N ASP A 141 3.30 23.44 -7.58
CA ASP A 141 2.98 24.56 -8.47
C ASP A 141 1.78 24.21 -9.38
N ALA A 142 1.76 23.00 -9.93
CA ALA A 142 0.62 22.52 -10.74
C ALA A 142 -0.68 22.44 -9.92
N ALA A 143 -0.62 21.91 -8.69
CA ALA A 143 -1.76 21.84 -7.79
C ALA A 143 -2.25 23.24 -7.40
N ARG A 144 -1.31 24.16 -7.11
CA ARG A 144 -1.62 25.55 -6.75
C ARG A 144 -2.31 26.30 -7.88
N ALA A 145 -1.85 26.13 -9.12
CA ALA A 145 -2.50 26.73 -10.28
C ALA A 145 -3.94 26.22 -10.47
N LYS A 146 -4.17 24.92 -10.25
CA LYS A 146 -5.53 24.35 -10.29
C LYS A 146 -6.41 24.87 -9.15
N ALA A 147 -5.88 24.91 -7.93
CA ALA A 147 -6.60 25.40 -6.76
C ALA A 147 -6.95 26.89 -6.87
N ALA A 148 -6.05 27.71 -7.42
CA ALA A 148 -6.31 29.13 -7.65
C ALA A 148 -7.52 29.34 -8.58
N ARG A 149 -7.58 28.62 -9.71
CA ARG A 149 -8.74 28.69 -10.62
C ARG A 149 -10.03 28.29 -9.94
N THR A 150 -10.04 27.19 -9.19
CA THR A 150 -11.22 26.75 -8.43
C THR A 150 -11.62 27.78 -7.38
N LEU A 151 -10.66 28.41 -6.70
CA LEU A 151 -10.94 29.44 -5.71
C LEU A 151 -11.56 30.69 -6.36
N ASP A 152 -11.09 31.08 -7.55
CA ASP A 152 -11.64 32.21 -8.28
C ASP A 152 -13.09 31.95 -8.71
N GLU A 153 -13.40 30.74 -9.19
CA GLU A 153 -14.77 30.31 -9.50
C GLU A 153 -15.68 30.36 -8.26
N VAL A 154 -15.21 29.84 -7.13
CA VAL A 154 -15.94 29.89 -5.86
C VAL A 154 -16.18 31.33 -5.41
N LYS A 155 -15.16 32.20 -5.49
CA LYS A 155 -15.28 33.62 -5.12
C LYS A 155 -16.32 34.34 -5.97
N ARG A 156 -16.36 34.08 -7.29
CA ARG A 156 -17.36 34.64 -8.20
C ARG A 156 -18.77 34.14 -7.88
N ALA A 157 -18.93 32.82 -7.65
CA ALA A 157 -20.22 32.24 -7.31
C ALA A 157 -20.79 32.77 -5.98
N MET A 158 -19.91 33.01 -5.00
CA MET A 158 -20.29 33.56 -3.69
C MET A 158 -20.36 35.08 -3.65
N ARG A 159 -20.09 35.78 -4.76
CA ARG A 159 -20.00 37.25 -4.84
C ARG A 159 -19.02 37.88 -3.83
N ILE A 160 -17.91 37.20 -3.58
CA ILE A 160 -16.79 37.69 -2.76
C ILE A 160 -15.56 38.03 -3.62
N ASN A 161 -15.78 38.20 -4.93
CA ASN A 161 -14.87 38.76 -5.92
C ASN A 161 -14.96 40.29 -5.94
N TYR A 162 -14.80 40.92 -4.77
CA TYR A 162 -15.11 42.33 -4.50
C TYR A 162 -14.48 43.36 -5.44
N PHE A 163 -13.39 43.01 -6.11
CA PHE A 163 -12.64 43.89 -7.00
C PHE A 163 -12.89 43.60 -8.49
N GLU A 164 -13.59 42.52 -8.81
CA GLU A 164 -13.94 42.13 -10.18
C GLU A 164 -15.44 42.31 -10.48
N ASP A 165 -16.29 42.40 -9.45
CA ASP A 165 -17.74 42.56 -9.58
C ASP A 165 -18.13 44.05 -9.71
N GLU A 166 -18.03 44.58 -10.93
CA GLU A 166 -18.40 45.97 -11.24
C GLU A 166 -19.86 46.30 -10.91
N GLU A 167 -20.78 45.33 -11.04
CA GLU A 167 -22.19 45.52 -10.68
C GLU A 167 -22.37 45.65 -9.18
N LEU A 168 -21.71 44.80 -8.38
CA LEU A 168 -21.72 44.91 -6.93
C LEU A 168 -21.14 46.27 -6.51
N ILE A 169 -20.00 46.68 -7.06
CA ILE A 169 -19.38 47.98 -6.74
C ILE A 169 -20.33 49.12 -7.08
N ARG A 170 -20.93 49.12 -8.28
CA ARG A 170 -21.90 50.15 -8.72
C ARG A 170 -23.12 50.20 -7.81
N SER A 171 -23.70 49.04 -7.46
CA SER A 171 -24.86 48.97 -6.57
C SER A 171 -24.57 49.53 -5.16
N GLN A 172 -23.35 49.33 -4.65
CA GLN A 172 -22.93 49.89 -3.37
C GLN A 172 -22.70 51.40 -3.47
N GLN A 173 -22.11 51.90 -4.55
CA GLN A 173 -21.95 53.33 -4.79
C GLN A 173 -23.31 54.05 -4.86
N GLU A 174 -24.27 53.52 -5.63
CA GLU A 174 -25.62 54.09 -5.73
C GLU A 174 -26.35 54.09 -4.39
N ARG A 175 -26.19 53.01 -3.59
CA ARG A 175 -26.85 52.87 -2.29
C ARG A 175 -26.38 53.87 -1.23
N PHE A 176 -25.12 54.30 -1.29
CA PHE A 176 -24.51 55.14 -0.25
C PHE A 176 -24.18 56.57 -0.71
N ASN A 177 -24.27 56.87 -2.01
CA ASN A 177 -24.08 58.22 -2.56
C ASN A 177 -25.39 58.92 -3.00
N GLY A 178 -26.55 58.26 -2.85
CA GLY A 178 -27.89 58.85 -3.03
C GLY A 178 -28.54 59.17 -1.69
#